data_AF-A0A964WRV0-F1
#
_entry.id   AF-A0A964WRV0-F1
#
_cell.length_a   1.000
_cell.length_b   1.000
_cell.length_c   1.000
_cell.angle_alpha   90.00
_cell.angle_beta   90.00
_cell.angle_gamma   90.00
#
_symmetry.space_group_name_H-M   'P 1'
#
loop_
_entity.id
_entity.type
_entity.pdbx_description
1 polymer ?
#
loop_
_entity_poly.entity_id
_entity_poly.type
_entity_poly.pdbx_seq_one_letter_code
_entity_poly.pdbx_strand_id
1 'polypeptide(L)' 'MSIPDHARTNFATLLRAAADGNLALMECADSATGEPRYVICAVGRDGSDFVFTPFGHLADGNPFDAYMPPAATLPDKPTF' A
#
# COMPACT_ATOMS: atom_id res chain seq x y z
N MET A 1 12.97 -8.30 10.19
CA MET A 1 13.50 -7.22 9.32
C MET A 1 12.72 -5.94 9.60
N SER A 2 13.38 -4.77 9.55
CA SER A 2 12.70 -3.47 9.73
C SER A 2 12.12 -2.99 8.40
N ILE A 3 10.94 -2.37 8.45
CA ILE A 3 10.32 -1.69 7.31
C ILE A 3 11.18 -0.48 6.91
N PRO A 4 11.54 -0.31 5.62
CA PRO A 4 12.31 0.85 5.14
C PRO A 4 11.63 2.20 5.42
N ASP A 5 12.43 3.26 5.59
CA ASP A 5 11.93 4.60 5.95
C ASP A 5 10.96 5.17 4.92
N HIS A 6 11.24 5.00 3.62
CA HIS A 6 10.34 5.47 2.56
C HIS A 6 8.96 4.82 2.65
N ALA A 7 8.88 3.53 3.01
CA ALA A 7 7.62 2.83 3.16
C ALA A 7 6.83 3.34 4.39
N ARG A 8 7.53 3.66 5.49
CA ARG A 8 6.92 4.29 6.67
C ARG A 8 6.38 5.68 6.36
N THR A 9 7.15 6.50 5.66
CA THR A 9 6.74 7.85 5.24
C THR A 9 5.52 7.81 4.33
N ASN A 10 5.53 6.91 3.35
CA ASN A 10 4.38 6.71 2.46
C ASN A 10 3.12 6.29 3.23
N PHE A 11 3.27 5.37 4.20
CA PHE A 11 2.16 4.95 5.05
C PHE A 11 1.62 6.10 5.91
N ALA A 12 2.49 6.94 6.48
CA ALA A 12 2.07 8.12 7.24
C ALA A 12 1.30 9.13 6.36
N THR A 13 1.75 9.35 5.12
CA THR A 13 1.02 10.18 4.15
C THR A 13 -0.36 9.60 3.83
N LEU A 14 -0.45 8.28 3.65
CA LEU A 14 -1.72 7.59 3.40
C LEU A 14 -2.69 7.75 4.58
N LEU A 15 -2.22 7.60 5.81
CA LEU A 15 -3.05 7.80 7.01
C LEU A 15 -3.59 9.24 7.11
N ARG A 16 -2.76 10.23 6.80
CA ARG A 16 -3.18 11.64 6.78
C ARG A 16 -4.24 11.88 5.71
N ALA A 17 -3.99 11.41 4.48
CA ALA A 17 -4.96 11.55 3.40
C ALA A 17 -6.29 10.85 3.73
N ALA A 18 -6.25 9.69 4.40
CA ALA A 18 -7.45 9.00 4.88
C ALA A 18 -8.22 9.83 5.90
N ALA A 19 -7.53 10.39 6.90
CA ALA A 19 -8.15 11.23 7.93
C ALA A 19 -8.81 12.49 7.33
N ASP A 20 -8.21 13.05 6.28
CA ASP A 20 -8.71 14.23 5.58
C ASP A 20 -9.78 13.89 4.51
N GLY A 21 -10.13 12.61 4.32
CA GLY A 21 -11.10 12.17 3.30
C GLY A 21 -10.59 12.26 1.85
N ASN A 22 -9.27 12.38 1.68
CA ASN A 22 -8.58 12.60 0.41
C ASN A 22 -7.96 11.32 -0.16
N LEU A 23 -8.66 10.19 -0.04
CA LEU A 23 -8.27 8.96 -0.71
C LEU A 23 -9.11 8.74 -1.97
N ALA A 24 -8.45 8.26 -3.02
CA ALA A 24 -9.08 7.79 -4.23
C ALA A 24 -8.65 6.36 -4.54
N LEU A 25 -9.58 5.58 -5.10
CA LEU A 25 -9.27 4.32 -5.75
C LEU A 25 -9.36 4.54 -7.26
N MET A 26 -8.29 4.19 -7.98
CA MET A 26 -8.18 4.42 -9.41
C MET A 26 -7.79 3.14 -10.14
N GLU A 27 -8.39 2.89 -11.29
CA GLU A 27 -7.88 1.88 -12.23
C GLU A 27 -6.67 2.48 -12.98
N CYS A 28 -5.54 1.78 -12.96
CA CYS A 28 -4.32 2.15 -13.67
C CYS A 28 -3.81 0.95 -14.44
N ALA A 29 -3.16 1.17 -15.59
CA ALA A 29 -2.44 0.10 -16.27
C ALA A 29 -1.06 -0.09 -15.61
N ASP A 30 -0.68 -1.33 -15.32
CA ASP A 30 0.69 -1.67 -14.98
C ASP A 30 1.62 -1.20 -16.11
N SER A 31 2.68 -0.46 -15.78
CA SER A 31 3.52 0.18 -16.79
C SER A 31 4.39 -0.80 -17.57
N ALA A 32 4.61 -2.01 -17.06
CA ALA A 32 5.37 -3.05 -17.72
C ALA A 32 4.48 -4.00 -18.54
N THR A 33 3.31 -4.38 -18.01
CA THR A 33 2.44 -5.39 -18.63
C THR A 33 1.20 -4.83 -19.32
N GLY A 34 0.77 -3.63 -18.96
CA GLY A 34 -0.48 -3.02 -19.44
C GLY A 34 -1.75 -3.54 -18.76
N GLU A 35 -1.62 -4.47 -17.80
CA GLU A 35 -2.77 -5.04 -17.09
C GLU A 35 -3.44 -4.02 -16.16
N PRO A 36 -4.78 -4.02 -16.04
CA PRO A 36 -5.47 -3.13 -15.11
C PRO A 36 -5.16 -3.50 -13.65
N ARG A 37 -4.87 -2.49 -12.84
CA ARG A 37 -4.56 -2.54 -11.41
C ARG A 37 -5.40 -1.49 -10.69
N TYR A 38 -5.95 -1.84 -9.52
CA TYR A 38 -6.69 -0.89 -8.71
C TYR A 38 -5.75 -0.26 -7.67
N VAL A 39 -5.40 1.01 -7.86
CA VAL A 39 -4.38 1.73 -7.10
C VAL A 39 -5.01 2.65 -6.06
N ILE A 40 -4.50 2.58 -4.84
CA ILE A 40 -4.81 3.51 -3.75
C ILE A 40 -3.95 4.75 -3.92
N CYS A 41 -4.62 5.90 -4.04
CA CYS A 41 -3.98 7.20 -4.22
C CYS A 41 -4.35 8.15 -3.08
N ALA A 42 -3.38 8.94 -2.60
CA ALA A 42 -3.75 10.19 -1.92
C ALA A 42 -4.04 11.27 -2.97
N VAL A 43 -5.06 12.07 -2.68
CA VAL A 43 -5.48 13.21 -3.48
C VAL A 43 -4.93 14.46 -2.83
N GLY A 44 -4.00 15.11 -3.49
CA GLY A 44 -3.51 16.44 -3.17
C GLY A 44 -4.07 17.50 -4.10
N ARG A 45 -3.68 18.74 -3.85
CA ARG A 45 -3.87 19.84 -4.79
C ARG A 45 -2.54 20.51 -5.09
N ASP A 46 -2.34 20.86 -6.35
CA ASP A 46 -1.29 21.77 -6.79
C ASP A 46 -1.95 22.91 -7.56
N GLY A 47 -2.06 24.07 -6.91
CA GLY A 47 -2.87 25.18 -7.42
C GLY A 47 -4.35 24.80 -7.60
N SER A 48 -4.84 24.85 -8.84
CA SER A 48 -6.20 24.46 -9.22
C SER A 48 -6.34 22.96 -9.48
N ASP A 49 -5.23 22.24 -9.62
CA ASP A 49 -5.22 20.89 -10.17
C ASP A 49 -5.19 19.85 -9.05
N PHE A 50 -5.84 18.72 -9.29
CA PHE A 50 -5.74 17.57 -8.41
C PHE A 50 -4.52 16.73 -8.76
N VAL A 51 -3.74 16.39 -7.74
CA VAL A 51 -2.58 15.51 -7.87
C VAL A 51 -2.90 14.19 -7.21
N PHE A 52 -2.73 13.11 -7.96
CA PHE A 52 -2.96 11.76 -7.46
C PHE A 52 -1.61 11.08 -7.23
N THR A 53 -1.28 10.80 -5.98
CA THR A 53 -0.05 10.10 -5.60
C THR A 53 -0.35 8.63 -5.32
N PRO A 54 0.05 7.70 -6.21
CA PRO A 54 -0.18 6.27 -6.01
C PRO A 54 0.76 5.69 -4.95
N PHE A 55 0.22 4.94 -4.00
CA PHE A 55 1.02 4.28 -2.95
C PHE A 55 1.11 2.76 -3.11
N GLY A 56 0.12 2.14 -3.72
CA GLY A 56 0.09 0.70 -3.93
C GLY A 56 -1.20 0.26 -4.60
N HIS A 57 -1.18 -0.91 -5.20
CA HIS A 57 -2.38 -1.54 -5.75
C HIS A 57 -3.00 -2.50 -4.73
N LEU A 58 -4.31 -2.71 -4.84
CA LEU A 58 -5.00 -3.79 -4.14
C LEU A 58 -4.47 -5.14 -4.65
N ALA A 59 -4.53 -6.16 -3.79
CA ALA A 59 -4.23 -7.52 -4.19
C ALA A 59 -5.21 -7.96 -5.29
N ASP A 60 -4.70 -8.65 -6.30
CA ASP A 60 -5.59 -9.29 -7.28
C ASP A 60 -6.24 -10.49 -6.62
N GLY A 61 -7.53 -10.37 -6.27
CA GLY A 61 -8.27 -11.42 -5.59
C GLY A 61 -7.95 -11.51 -4.10
N ASN A 62 -7.71 -12.72 -3.60
CA ASN A 62 -7.57 -12.99 -2.17
C ASN A 62 -6.14 -12.69 -1.66
N PRO A 63 -5.95 -11.71 -0.74
CA PRO A 63 -4.61 -11.36 -0.24
C PRO A 63 -3.89 -12.50 0.50
N PHE A 64 -4.63 -13.45 1.09
CA PHE A 64 -4.04 -14.58 1.81
C PHE A 64 -3.32 -15.58 0.90
N ASP A 65 -3.68 -15.61 -0.38
CA ASP A 65 -3.00 -16.44 -1.38
C ASP A 65 -1.73 -15.75 -1.91
N ALA A 66 -1.67 -14.41 -1.82
CA ALA A 66 -0.57 -13.60 -2.33
C ALA A 66 0.54 -13.33 -1.29
N TYR A 67 0.20 -13.26 0.00
CA TYR A 67 1.14 -12.83 1.04
C TYR A 67 1.22 -13.83 2.20
N MET A 68 2.44 -14.27 2.51
CA MET A 68 2.75 -14.96 3.75
C MET A 68 3.44 -14.00 4.72
N PRO A 69 3.07 -13.98 6.02
CA PRO A 69 3.81 -13.22 7.01
C PRO A 69 5.25 -13.74 7.08
N PRO A 70 6.23 -12.89 7.41
CA PRO A 70 7.58 -13.38 7.69
C PRO A 70 7.49 -14.45 8.77
N ALA A 71 8.15 -15.59 8.55
CA ALA A 71 8.12 -16.71 9.49
C ALA A 71 8.40 -16.19 10.90
N ALA A 72 7.45 -16.36 11.81
CA ALA A 72 7.71 -16.13 13.21
C ALA A 72 8.80 -17.12 13.60
N THR A 73 10.01 -16.64 13.88
CA THR A 73 10.92 -17.36 14.76
C THR A 73 10.27 -17.33 16.15
N LEU A 74 9.24 -18.16 16.32
CA LEU A 74 8.81 -18.61 17.62
C LEU A 74 10.04 -19.34 18.21
N PRO A 75 10.56 -18.94 19.37
CA PRO A 75 11.53 -19.78 20.06
C PRO A 75 10.89 -21.15 20.26
N ASP A 76 11.63 -22.21 19.96
CA ASP A 76 11.19 -23.59 20.18
C ASP A 76 10.55 -23.72 21.56
N LYS A 77 9.43 -24.46 21.61
CA LYS A 77 8.67 -24.75 22.83
C LYS A 77 9.60 -25.02 24.02
N PRO A 78 9.28 -24.56 25.23
CA PRO A 78 10.07 -24.92 26.40
C PRO A 78 10.07 -26.45 26.55
N THR A 79 11.29 -27.01 26.63
CA THR A 79 11.53 -28.38 27.04
C THR A 79 10.97 -28.54 28.46
N PHE A 80 9.91 -29.33 28.61
CA PHE A 80 9.42 -29.78 29.92
C PHE A 80 10.37 -30.83 30.50
#